data_AF-A0A0G4NRY8-F1
#
_entry.id   AF-A0A0G4NRY8-F1
#
_cell.length_a   1.000
_cell.length_b   1.000
_cell.length_c   1.000
_cell.angle_alpha   90.00
_cell.angle_beta   90.00
_cell.angle_gamma   90.00
#
_symmetry.space_group_name_H-M   'P 1'
#
loop_
_entity.id
_entity.type
_entity.pdbx_description
1 polymer ?
#
loop_
_entity_poly.entity_id
_entity_poly.type
_entity_poly.pdbx_seq_one_letter_code
_entity_poly.pdbx_strand_id
1 'polypeptide(L)' 'VNFGFAKYHGGQCLLRYDDTNPEKEEEKYFTAIKDMVTWLGFTPAKITHSSDYFQQLYDLAEKMINLEKAYVCFCP' A
#
# COMPACT_ATOMS: atom_id res chain seq x y z
N VAL A 1 15.06 -2.86 6.39
CA VAL A 1 15.61 -1.50 6.12
C VAL A 1 14.65 -0.40 6.59
N ASN A 2 13.44 -0.30 6.03
CA ASN A 2 12.47 0.79 6.34
C ASN A 2 12.23 1.02 7.85
N PHE A 3 11.81 -0.02 8.58
CA PHE A 3 11.56 0.11 10.03
C PHE A 3 12.80 0.49 10.83
N GLY A 4 13.97 -0.03 10.44
CA GLY A 4 15.24 0.30 11.10
C GLY A 4 15.65 1.75 10.90
N PHE A 5 15.48 2.27 9.68
CA PHE A 5 15.76 3.67 9.36
C PHE A 5 14.81 4.62 10.11
N ALA A 6 13.50 4.32 10.10
CA ALA A 6 12.52 5.10 10.85
C ALA A 6 12.85 5.11 12.35
N LYS A 7 13.18 3.95 12.94
CA LYS A 7 13.57 3.84 14.35
C LYS A 7 14.82 4.66 14.68
N TYR A 8 15.84 4.62 13.81
CA TYR A 8 17.10 5.35 14.02
C TYR A 8 16.89 6.88 14.04
N HIS A 9 16.01 7.38 13.18
CA HIS A 9 15.72 8.82 13.06
C HIS A 9 14.52 9.30 13.89
N GLY A 10 13.91 8.44 14.72
CA GLY A 10 12.69 8.78 15.47
C GLY A 10 11.46 9.05 14.58
N GLY A 11 11.47 8.54 13.36
CA GLY A 11 10.37 8.63 12.40
C GLY A 11 9.33 7.52 12.57
N GLN A 12 8.32 7.55 11.70
CA GLN A 12 7.25 6.55 11.65
C GLN A 12 7.37 5.69 10.40
N CYS A 13 7.12 4.39 10.53
CA CYS A 13 7.02 3.47 9.40
C CYS A 13 5.65 2.80 9.43
N LEU A 14 4.93 2.92 8.32
CA LEU A 14 3.68 2.19 8.10
C LEU A 14 3.98 0.77 7.62
N LEU A 15 3.09 -0.17 7.95
CA LEU A 15 2.96 -1.43 7.24
C LEU A 15 1.78 -1.30 6.29
N ARG A 16 2.05 -1.17 5.00
CA ARG A 16 1.00 -1.11 3.98
C ARG A 16 0.90 -2.45 3.26
N TYR A 17 -0.28 -3.03 3.26
CA TYR A 17 -0.58 -4.16 2.39
C TYR A 17 -0.89 -3.62 0.99
N ASP A 18 -0.17 -4.16 0.01
CA ASP A 18 -0.39 -3.85 -1.40
C ASP A 18 -1.42 -4.81 -1.94
N ASP A 19 -2.68 -4.47 -1.71
CA ASP A 19 -3.83 -5.34 -1.90
C ASP A 19 -4.66 -4.93 -3.14
N THR A 20 -3.96 -4.70 -4.26
CA THR A 20 -4.57 -4.27 -5.52
C THR A 20 -4.94 -5.42 -6.47
N ASN A 21 -4.57 -6.67 -6.13
CA ASN A 21 -4.84 -7.85 -6.94
C ASN A 21 -5.77 -8.84 -6.19
N PRO A 22 -7.09 -8.76 -6.42
CA PRO A 22 -8.07 -9.54 -5.68
C PRO A 22 -7.92 -11.07 -5.86
N GLU A 23 -7.23 -11.55 -6.90
CA GLU A 23 -7.03 -12.99 -7.13
C GLU A 23 -5.87 -13.60 -6.33
N LYS A 24 -4.91 -12.78 -5.88
CA LYS A 24 -3.68 -13.25 -5.22
C LYS A 24 -3.65 -12.99 -3.72
N GLU A 25 -4.71 -12.40 -3.19
CA GLU A 25 -4.77 -11.94 -1.82
C GLU A 25 -5.57 -12.90 -0.96
N GLU A 26 -4.86 -13.57 -0.06
CA GLU A 26 -5.44 -14.43 0.95
C GLU A 26 -5.06 -13.90 2.33
N GLU A 27 -6.00 -13.99 3.28
CA GLU A 27 -5.83 -13.52 4.66
C GLU A 27 -4.58 -14.10 5.36
N LYS A 28 -4.20 -15.33 4.99
CA LYS A 28 -2.98 -16.00 5.48
C LYS A 28 -1.71 -15.19 5.21
N TYR A 29 -1.65 -14.48 4.09
CA TYR A 29 -0.48 -13.67 3.72
C TYR A 29 -0.40 -12.40 4.57
N PHE A 30 -1.53 -11.75 4.85
CA PHE A 30 -1.56 -10.57 5.73
C PHE A 30 -1.05 -10.92 7.13
N THR A 31 -1.55 -12.03 7.69
CA THR A 31 -1.11 -12.51 9.02
C THR A 31 0.37 -12.86 9.03
N ALA A 32 0.84 -13.64 8.06
CA ALA A 32 2.24 -14.04 7.98
C ALA A 32 3.19 -12.84 7.85
N ILE A 33 2.84 -11.83 7.04
CA ILE A 33 3.65 -10.61 6.87
C ILE A 33 3.75 -9.85 8.19
N LYS A 34 2.63 -9.65 8.90
CA LYS A 34 2.60 -8.97 10.20
C LYS A 34 3.43 -9.71 11.25
N ASP A 35 3.32 -11.03 11.29
CA ASP A 35 4.05 -11.87 12.23
C ASP A 35 5.56 -11.79 11.97
N MET A 36 5.99 -11.80 10.71
CA MET A 36 7.39 -11.61 10.35
C MET A 36 7.94 -10.24 10.79
N VAL A 37 7.18 -9.16 10.57
CA VAL A 37 7.58 -7.81 11.01
C VAL A 37 7.73 -7.76 12.53
N THR A 38 6.79 -8.36 13.26
CA THR A 38 6.80 -8.43 14.72
C THR A 38 7.95 -9.30 15.23
N TRP A 39 8.20 -10.45 14.59
CA TRP A 39 9.29 -11.37 14.92
C TRP A 39 10.67 -10.70 14.76
N LEU A 40 10.84 -9.82 13.76
CA LEU A 40 12.04 -9.03 13.57
C LEU A 40 12.20 -7.88 14.59
N GLY A 41 11.27 -7.74 15.54
CA GLY A 41 11.33 -6.73 16.62
C GLY A 41 10.90 -5.33 16.18
N PHE A 42 10.10 -5.21 15.11
CA PHE A 42 9.56 -3.95 14.64
C PHE A 42 8.06 -3.84 14.91
N THR A 43 7.61 -2.62 15.22
CA THR A 43 6.20 -2.29 15.40
C THR A 43 5.81 -1.22 14.39
N PRO A 44 4.86 -1.49 13.48
CA PRO A 44 4.38 -0.46 12.56
C PRO A 44 3.59 0.61 13.30
N ALA A 45 3.78 1.86 12.89
CA ALA A 45 3.04 3.00 13.44
C ALA A 45 1.56 2.95 13.06
N LYS A 46 1.25 2.42 11.88
CA LYS A 46 -0.10 2.18 11.39
C LYS A 46 -0.06 1.06 10.35
N ILE A 47 -1.13 0.28 10.30
CA ILE A 47 -1.39 -0.71 9.25
C ILE A 47 -2.43 -0.10 8.30
N THR A 48 -2.17 -0.16 7.00
CA THR A 48 -3.04 0.40 5.96
C THR A 48 -3.16 -0.56 4.79
N HIS A 49 -4.25 -0.49 4.06
CA HIS A 49 -4.43 -1.20 2.81
C HIS A 49 -4.34 -0.22 1.64
N SER A 50 -3.97 -0.70 0.46
CA SER A 50 -4.01 0.10 -0.77
C SER A 50 -5.44 0.24 -1.26
N SER A 51 -6.26 -0.79 -1.04
CA SER A 51 -7.70 -0.82 -1.30
C SER A 51 -8.50 0.23 -0.52
N ASP A 52 -8.06 0.59 0.69
CA ASP A 52 -8.64 1.69 1.48
C ASP A 52 -8.70 3.03 0.70
N TYR A 53 -7.83 3.17 -0.31
CA TYR A 53 -7.66 4.40 -1.09
C TYR A 53 -8.24 4.32 -2.51
N PHE A 54 -8.92 3.23 -2.90
CA PHE A 54 -9.39 3.06 -4.28
C PHE A 54 -10.27 4.19 -4.79
N GLN A 55 -11.19 4.71 -3.97
CA GLN A 55 -12.02 5.84 -4.38
C GLN A 55 -11.15 7.08 -4.68
N GLN A 56 -10.19 7.41 -3.79
CA GLN A 56 -9.29 8.53 -4.02
C GLN A 56 -8.41 8.33 -5.26
N LEU A 57 -7.94 7.09 -5.49
CA LEU A 57 -7.16 6.77 -6.69
C LEU A 57 -7.99 6.91 -7.96
N TYR A 58 -9.26 6.52 -7.94
CA TYR A 58 -10.19 6.74 -9.05
C TYR A 58 -10.43 8.22 -9.32
N ASP A 59 -10.74 9.01 -8.28
CA ASP A 59 -10.95 10.45 -8.41
C ASP A 59 -9.70 11.15 -8.99
N LEU A 60 -8.51 10.71 -8.58
CA LEU A 60 -7.24 11.19 -9.14
C LEU A 60 -7.06 10.78 -10.60
N ALA A 61 -7.47 9.58 -11.00
CA ALA A 61 -7.43 9.14 -12.39
C ALA A 61 -8.37 9.98 -13.27
N GLU A 62 -9.60 10.25 -12.83
CA GLU A 62 -10.52 11.15 -13.54
C GLU A 62 -9.93 12.56 -13.67
N LYS A 63 -9.31 13.07 -12.59
CA LYS A 63 -8.60 14.34 -12.62
C LYS A 63 -7.46 14.35 -13.64
N MET A 64 -6.70 13.25 -13.76
CA MET A 64 -5.62 13.15 -14.76
C MET A 64 -6.16 13.17 -16.19
N ILE A 65 -7.32 12.55 -16.45
CA ILE A 65 -7.98 12.59 -17.76
C ILE A 65 -8.44 14.03 -18.06
N ASN A 66 -9.08 14.70 -17.10
CA ASN A 66 -9.55 16.09 -17.24
C ASN A 66 -8.41 17.11 -17.45
N LEU A 67 -7.20 16.79 -16.99
CA LEU A 67 -5.98 17.60 -17.21
C LEU A 67 -5.23 17.24 -18.50
N GLU A 68 -5.80 16.38 -19.35
CA GLU A 68 -5.16 15.85 -20.56
C GLU A 68 -3.80 15.19 -20.27
N LYS A 69 -3.65 14.58 -19.09
CA LYS A 69 -2.45 13.84 -18.65
C LYS A 69 -2.62 12.33 -18.65
N ALA A 70 -3.81 11.84 -18.97
CA ALA A 70 -4.12 10.43 -19.15
C ALA A 70 -5.16 10.26 -20.27
N TYR A 71 -5.18 9.08 -20.88
CA TYR A 71 -6.17 8.68 -21.89
C TYR A 71 -6.49 7.19 -21.73
N VAL A 72 -7.63 6.76 -22.27
CA VAL A 72 -8.00 5.34 -22.34
C VAL A 72 -7.39 4.75 -23.60
N CYS A 73 -6.53 3.75 -23.44
CA CYS A 73 -5.95 3.01 -24.56
C CYS A 73 -6.90 1.87 -24.95
N PHE A 74 -7.23 1.78 -26.25
CA PHE A 74 -8.05 0.71 -26.82
C PHE A 74 -7.23 -0.24 -27.72
N CYS A 75 -5.90 -0.17 -27.67
CA CYS A 75 -5.05 -1.11 -28.39
C CYS A 75 -5.27 -2.52 -27.81
N PRO A 76 -5.54 -3.53 -28.67
CA PRO A 76 -5.67 -4.92 -28.26
C PRO A 76 -4.32 -5.53 -27.86
#